data_AF-A0A3S5GY05-F1
#
_entry.id   AF-A0A3S5GY05-F1
#
_cell.length_a   1.000
_cell.length_b   1.000
_cell.length_c   1.000
_cell.angle_alpha   90.00
_cell.angle_beta   90.00
_cell.angle_gamma   90.00
#
_symmetry.space_group_name_H-M   'P 1'
#
loop_
_entity.id
_entity.type
_entity.pdbx_description
1 polymer ?
#
loop_
_entity_poly.entity_id
_entity_poly.type
_entity_poly.pdbx_seq_one_letter_code
_entity_poly.pdbx_strand_id
1 'polypeptide(L)'
;MSMSMPTVQPKREGPLADPALHRALLDFVRRRVPHAEADDIVQVVLCEALTAKALPEDATELRKYLLGIAKHKVVDALRRAVREEVCDPPELTVAPAPVEEASLLRWAERQAPATEEAKRTLAWMAREGEGEKLESIAADEKVPAARVRQRVSRMRRWMKERWLAELAAVAALAVLAFVLYRVLSRAPQPEVIRPDDVPAPAPLEPPLESPLDKARALRTDALRRCEAQDFRGCIERLDDAAKLDPAGEIEPAVRDARERARRALDDDAVRSPPEETKAAPKSRAPAPYMKNAAPIDGKPRSKIEPKNADVGEEKLGEAVSKRKKPKAMPPRLKDGLPAPPSKE
;
A
#
# COMPACT_ATOMS: atom_id res chain seq x y z
N MET A 1 -55.55 38.60 15.63
CA MET A 1 -54.09 38.43 15.52
C MET A 1 -53.60 37.80 16.81
N SER A 2 -53.57 36.47 16.87
CA SER A 2 -53.07 35.75 18.06
C SER A 2 -51.55 35.78 18.02
N MET A 3 -50.94 36.53 18.94
CA MET A 3 -49.49 36.49 19.13
C MET A 3 -49.13 35.16 19.80
N SER A 4 -48.62 34.24 19.00
CA SER A 4 -48.04 32.99 19.48
C SER A 4 -46.80 33.34 20.31
N MET A 5 -46.90 33.16 21.63
CA MET A 5 -45.77 33.31 22.55
C MET A 5 -44.65 32.36 22.12
N PRO A 6 -43.37 32.81 22.05
CA PRO A 6 -42.26 31.94 21.75
C PRO A 6 -42.12 30.92 22.88
N THR A 7 -42.45 29.66 22.58
CA THR A 7 -42.21 28.53 23.48
C THR A 7 -40.72 28.48 23.79
N VAL A 8 -40.35 28.84 25.01
CA VAL A 8 -38.98 28.75 25.51
C VAL A 8 -38.62 27.27 25.49
N GLN A 9 -37.84 26.85 24.48
CA GLN A 9 -37.36 25.47 24.44
C GLN A 9 -36.42 25.24 25.63
N PRO A 10 -36.59 24.13 26.38
CA PRO A 10 -35.68 23.79 27.46
C PRO A 10 -34.25 23.75 26.93
N LYS A 11 -33.30 24.32 27.69
CA LYS A 11 -31.88 24.42 27.29
C LYS A 11 -31.30 23.03 26.99
N ARG A 12 -31.23 22.68 25.71
CA ARG A 12 -30.66 21.42 25.18
C ARG A 12 -29.13 21.34 25.34
N GLU A 13 -28.49 22.40 25.82
CA GLU A 13 -27.04 22.55 25.90
C GLU A 13 -26.39 21.73 27.03
N GLY A 14 -27.14 21.40 28.09
CA GLY A 14 -26.59 20.75 29.29
C GLY A 14 -25.99 19.36 29.06
N PRO A 15 -26.70 18.42 28.42
CA PRO A 15 -26.22 17.04 28.26
C PRO A 15 -25.06 16.91 27.26
N LEU A 16 -25.03 17.73 26.21
CA LEU A 16 -23.98 17.70 25.17
C LEU A 16 -22.67 18.33 25.64
N ALA A 17 -22.71 19.20 26.64
CA ALA A 17 -21.54 19.85 27.23
C ALA A 17 -20.79 18.97 28.25
N ASP A 18 -21.25 17.74 28.51
CA ASP A 18 -20.60 16.84 29.46
C ASP A 18 -19.20 16.40 28.97
N PRO A 19 -18.11 16.75 29.68
CA PRO A 19 -16.76 16.34 29.30
C PRO A 19 -16.54 14.83 29.36
N ALA A 20 -17.28 14.09 30.19
CA ALA A 20 -17.18 12.64 30.24
C ALA A 20 -17.73 11.99 28.96
N LEU A 21 -18.86 12.50 28.45
CA LEU A 21 -19.42 12.11 27.16
C LEU A 21 -18.45 12.40 26.01
N HIS A 22 -17.84 13.60 26.00
CA HIS A 22 -16.87 13.99 24.97
C HIS A 22 -15.65 13.04 24.95
N ARG A 23 -15.07 12.74 26.12
CA ARG A 23 -13.96 11.78 26.23
C ARG A 23 -14.35 10.39 25.73
N ALA A 24 -15.54 9.90 26.11
CA ALA A 24 -16.01 8.59 25.68
C ALA A 24 -16.22 8.52 24.14
N LEU A 25 -16.71 9.59 23.53
CA LEU A 25 -16.88 9.69 22.08
C LEU A 25 -15.54 9.75 21.36
N LEU A 26 -14.60 10.55 21.87
CA LEU A 26 -13.25 10.67 21.33
C LEU A 26 -12.48 9.35 21.41
N ASP A 27 -12.51 8.66 22.56
CA ASP A 27 -11.89 7.34 22.74
C ASP A 27 -12.51 6.28 21.82
N PHE A 28 -13.80 6.41 21.50
CA PHE A 28 -14.45 5.52 20.54
C PHE A 28 -13.96 5.78 19.11
N VAL A 29 -13.81 7.04 18.71
CA VAL A 29 -13.36 7.43 17.37
C VAL A 29 -11.87 7.12 17.18
N ARG A 30 -11.00 7.50 18.12
CA ARG A 30 -9.53 7.28 18.06
C ARG A 30 -9.13 5.82 17.88
N ARG A 31 -9.97 4.87 18.32
CA ARG A 31 -9.73 3.43 18.12
C ARG A 31 -9.92 2.97 16.67
N ARG A 32 -10.43 3.81 15.77
CA ARG A 32 -10.89 3.40 14.44
C ARG A 32 -10.39 4.27 13.28
N VAL A 33 -9.90 5.47 13.57
CA VAL A 33 -9.38 6.41 12.56
C VAL A 33 -8.02 6.96 13.00
N PRO A 34 -7.20 7.49 12.08
CA PRO A 34 -5.96 8.18 12.43
C PRO A 34 -6.20 9.31 13.44
N HIS A 35 -5.23 9.55 14.33
CA HIS A 35 -5.34 10.57 15.38
C HIS A 35 -5.67 11.97 14.83
N ALA A 36 -5.17 12.31 13.63
CA ALA A 36 -5.41 13.60 12.99
C ALA A 36 -6.89 13.83 12.60
N GLU A 37 -7.67 12.77 12.35
CA GLU A 37 -9.08 12.89 11.93
C GLU A 37 -10.07 12.75 13.08
N ALA A 38 -9.60 12.29 14.25
CA ALA A 38 -10.48 11.90 15.33
C ALA A 38 -11.28 13.08 15.90
N ASP A 39 -10.61 14.23 16.11
CA ASP A 39 -11.24 15.43 16.67
C ASP A 39 -12.26 16.03 15.68
N ASP A 40 -11.96 16.03 14.39
CA ASP A 40 -12.86 16.50 13.33
C ASP A 40 -14.14 15.65 13.24
N ILE A 41 -14.01 14.32 13.31
CA ILE A 41 -15.17 13.41 13.31
C ILE A 41 -16.03 13.66 14.55
N VAL A 42 -15.43 13.82 15.73
CA VAL A 42 -16.18 14.13 16.96
C VAL A 42 -16.94 15.45 16.82
N GLN A 43 -16.30 16.49 16.27
CA GLN A 43 -16.95 17.77 15.99
C GLN A 43 -18.15 17.60 15.05
N VAL A 44 -18.00 16.86 13.96
CA VAL A 44 -19.11 16.58 13.02
C VAL A 44 -20.27 15.87 13.71
N VAL A 45 -20.00 14.87 14.56
CA VAL A 45 -21.03 14.13 15.31
C VAL A 45 -21.80 15.07 16.25
N LEU A 46 -21.11 15.96 16.97
CA LEU A 46 -21.75 16.93 17.87
C LEU A 46 -22.58 17.97 17.10
N CYS A 47 -22.06 18.47 15.97
CA CYS A 47 -22.80 19.37 15.09
C CYS A 47 -24.10 18.72 14.57
N GLU A 48 -24.06 17.44 14.17
CA GLU A 48 -25.26 16.73 13.74
C GLU A 48 -26.26 16.56 14.89
N ALA A 49 -25.78 16.20 16.08
CA ALA A 49 -26.62 16.10 17.27
C ALA A 49 -27.31 17.43 17.63
N LEU A 50 -26.60 18.55 17.51
CA LEU A 50 -27.17 19.89 17.74
C LEU A 50 -28.28 20.25 16.75
N THR A 51 -28.18 19.74 15.51
CA THR A 51 -29.18 19.98 14.46
C THR A 51 -30.33 18.97 14.45
N ALA A 52 -30.22 17.88 15.22
CA ALA A 52 -31.23 16.83 15.28
C ALA A 52 -32.53 17.33 15.93
N LYS A 53 -33.67 17.06 15.27
CA LYS A 53 -34.99 17.49 15.77
C LYS A 53 -35.44 16.72 17.02
N ALA A 54 -35.03 15.45 17.12
CA ALA A 54 -35.43 14.53 18.17
C ALA A 54 -34.20 13.98 18.89
N LEU A 55 -33.62 14.80 19.77
CA LEU A 55 -32.50 14.40 20.62
C LEU A 55 -33.06 13.72 21.89
N PRO A 56 -32.58 12.53 22.28
CA PRO A 56 -33.00 11.91 23.54
C PRO A 56 -32.64 12.78 24.75
N GLU A 57 -33.56 12.90 25.70
CA GLU A 57 -33.34 13.66 26.95
C GLU A 57 -32.56 12.85 27.99
N ASP A 58 -32.73 11.53 27.99
CA ASP A 58 -31.97 10.63 28.86
C ASP A 58 -30.50 10.55 28.43
N ALA A 59 -29.58 10.70 29.39
CA ALA A 59 -28.14 10.74 29.12
C ALA A 59 -27.61 9.40 28.55
N THR A 60 -28.20 8.27 28.95
CA THR A 60 -27.80 6.95 28.46
C THR A 60 -28.23 6.75 27.02
N GLU A 61 -29.47 7.12 26.70
CA GLU A 61 -30.01 7.10 25.34
C GLU A 61 -29.30 8.12 24.43
N LEU A 62 -28.97 9.30 24.93
CA LEU A 62 -28.16 10.29 24.21
C LEU A 62 -26.79 9.74 23.85
N ARG A 63 -26.11 9.07 24.80
CA ARG A 63 -24.82 8.44 24.54
C ARG A 63 -24.91 7.36 23.47
N LYS A 64 -25.93 6.50 23.53
CA LYS A 64 -26.18 5.47 22.49
C LYS A 64 -26.43 6.12 21.12
N TYR A 65 -27.23 7.18 21.10
CA TYR A 65 -27.54 7.94 19.89
C TYR A 65 -26.28 8.54 19.25
N LEU A 66 -25.44 9.23 20.03
CA LEU A 66 -24.17 9.81 19.55
C LEU A 66 -23.19 8.75 19.04
N LEU A 67 -23.07 7.60 19.72
CA LEU A 67 -22.24 6.48 19.25
C LEU A 67 -22.77 5.89 17.95
N GLY A 68 -24.09 5.87 17.74
CA GLY A 68 -24.72 5.51 16.48
C GLY A 68 -24.27 6.43 15.33
N ILE A 69 -24.37 7.75 15.53
CA ILE A 69 -23.91 8.74 14.54
C ILE A 69 -22.40 8.59 14.29
N ALA A 70 -21.59 8.50 15.34
CA ALA A 70 -20.14 8.37 15.22
C ALA A 70 -19.73 7.12 14.43
N LYS A 71 -20.41 5.98 14.64
CA LYS A 71 -20.17 4.77 13.86
C LYS A 71 -20.36 5.03 12.36
N HIS A 72 -21.42 5.73 11.96
CA HIS A 72 -21.63 6.07 10.55
C HIS A 72 -20.56 7.02 10.01
N LYS A 73 -20.18 8.05 10.78
CA LYS A 73 -19.12 8.99 10.37
C LYS A 73 -17.75 8.36 10.22
N VAL A 74 -17.39 7.44 11.11
CA VAL A 74 -16.16 6.65 10.98
C VAL A 74 -16.18 5.81 9.70
N VAL A 75 -17.29 5.13 9.40
CA VAL A 75 -17.42 4.33 8.16
C VAL A 75 -17.31 5.22 6.92
N ASP A 76 -17.91 6.40 6.93
CA ASP A 76 -17.83 7.34 5.82
C ASP A 76 -16.43 7.94 5.65
N ALA A 77 -15.73 8.23 6.75
CA ALA A 77 -14.33 8.67 6.74
C ALA A 77 -13.42 7.59 6.16
N LEU A 78 -13.55 6.33 6.59
CA LEU A 78 -12.77 5.21 6.03
C LEU A 78 -13.08 4.98 4.54
N ARG A 79 -14.35 5.09 4.12
CA ARG A 79 -14.72 5.04 2.70
C ARG A 79 -14.17 6.21 1.89
N ARG A 80 -14.01 7.38 2.52
CA ARG A 80 -13.39 8.55 1.90
C ARG A 80 -11.88 8.32 1.78
N ALA A 81 -11.20 7.95 2.87
CA ALA A 81 -9.79 7.62 2.88
C ALA A 81 -9.44 6.59 1.80
N VAL A 82 -10.20 5.48 1.70
CA VAL A 82 -9.99 4.47 0.64
C VAL A 82 -10.19 5.02 -0.78
N ARG A 83 -11.05 6.04 -0.96
CA ARG A 83 -11.24 6.68 -2.28
C ARG A 83 -10.17 7.73 -2.59
N GLU A 84 -9.69 8.43 -1.56
CA GLU A 84 -8.71 9.50 -1.68
C GLU A 84 -7.28 8.97 -1.74
N GLU A 85 -6.96 7.91 -1.01
CA GLU A 85 -5.67 7.19 -1.06
C GLU A 85 -5.45 6.48 -2.41
N VAL A 86 -6.53 6.19 -3.16
CA VAL A 86 -6.46 5.67 -4.53
C VAL A 86 -6.25 6.80 -5.56
N CYS A 87 -6.40 8.06 -5.15
CA CYS A 87 -5.93 9.21 -5.89
C CYS A 87 -4.65 9.72 -5.21
N ASP A 88 -3.56 8.96 -5.34
CA ASP A 88 -2.25 9.60 -5.30
C ASP A 88 -2.36 10.83 -6.22
N PRO A 89 -2.12 12.06 -5.72
CA PRO A 89 -2.17 13.25 -6.55
C PRO A 89 -1.34 12.92 -7.78
N PRO A 90 -1.94 12.97 -8.99
CA PRO A 90 -1.36 12.36 -10.18
C PRO A 90 0.08 12.79 -10.16
N GLU A 91 0.99 11.82 -9.96
CA GLU A 91 2.40 12.07 -9.73
C GLU A 91 2.74 13.10 -10.78
N LEU A 92 2.88 14.36 -10.36
CA LEU A 92 3.15 15.43 -11.29
C LEU A 92 4.48 14.96 -11.79
N THR A 93 4.48 14.38 -13.00
CA THR A 93 5.68 13.95 -13.68
C THR A 93 6.39 15.27 -13.86
N VAL A 94 7.15 15.66 -12.85
CA VAL A 94 8.12 16.73 -12.93
C VAL A 94 8.90 16.24 -14.12
N ALA A 95 8.72 16.93 -15.26
CA ALA A 95 9.42 16.58 -16.47
C ALA A 95 10.87 16.41 -16.01
N PRO A 96 11.43 15.20 -16.17
CA PRO A 96 12.70 14.86 -15.55
C PRO A 96 13.65 16.00 -15.90
N ALA A 97 14.40 16.50 -14.90
CA ALA A 97 15.21 17.70 -15.08
C ALA A 97 15.95 17.58 -16.41
N PRO A 98 15.97 18.59 -17.30
CA PRO A 98 16.31 18.42 -18.73
C PRO A 98 17.67 17.76 -19.01
N VAL A 99 18.54 17.69 -17.99
CA VAL A 99 19.79 16.92 -18.01
C VAL A 99 19.57 15.40 -18.10
N GLU A 100 18.52 14.86 -17.47
CA GLU A 100 18.21 13.44 -17.46
C GLU A 100 17.72 12.94 -18.82
N GLU A 101 16.85 13.68 -19.50
CA GLU A 101 16.37 13.33 -20.86
C GLU A 101 17.53 13.23 -21.86
N ALA A 102 18.42 14.23 -21.86
CA ALA A 102 19.62 14.22 -22.70
C ALA A 102 20.58 13.08 -22.33
N SER A 103 20.64 12.68 -21.06
CA SER A 103 21.46 11.55 -20.62
C SER A 103 20.92 10.20 -21.09
N LEU A 104 19.60 10.01 -21.03
CA LEU A 104 18.91 8.82 -21.51
C LEU A 104 19.01 8.68 -23.02
N LEU A 105 18.86 9.79 -23.75
CA LEU A 105 19.02 9.80 -25.21
C LEU A 105 20.46 9.41 -25.61
N ARG A 106 21.48 10.02 -24.98
CA ARG A 106 22.89 9.65 -25.20
C ARG A 106 23.20 8.20 -24.85
N TRP A 107 22.57 7.67 -23.79
CA TRP A 107 22.71 6.25 -23.47
C TRP A 107 22.07 5.37 -24.55
N ALA A 108 20.86 5.70 -25.00
CA ALA A 108 20.15 4.96 -26.04
C ALA A 108 20.91 4.96 -27.38
N GLU A 109 21.51 6.10 -27.75
CA GLU A 109 22.37 6.24 -28.92
C GLU A 109 23.64 5.38 -28.83
N ARG A 110 24.27 5.30 -27.65
CA ARG A 110 25.46 4.45 -27.43
C ARG A 110 25.13 2.96 -27.52
N GLN A 111 23.92 2.58 -27.09
CA GLN A 111 23.51 1.18 -27.13
C GLN A 111 23.13 0.75 -28.55
N ALA A 112 22.36 1.57 -29.27
CA ALA A 112 21.87 1.20 -30.58
C ALA A 112 23.02 0.85 -31.57
N PRO A 113 22.79 -0.10 -32.50
CA PRO A 113 23.77 -0.38 -33.54
C PRO A 113 24.19 0.90 -34.27
N ALA A 114 25.48 1.04 -34.60
CA ALA A 114 26.02 2.24 -35.25
C ALA A 114 25.57 2.44 -36.72
N THR A 115 24.50 1.76 -37.15
CA THR A 115 23.95 1.88 -38.50
C THR A 115 23.05 3.11 -38.60
N GLU A 116 23.11 3.81 -39.74
CA GLU A 116 22.24 4.96 -40.02
C GLU A 116 20.74 4.61 -39.90
N GLU A 117 20.43 3.37 -40.26
CA GLU A 117 19.11 2.78 -40.12
C GLU A 117 18.60 2.70 -38.68
N ALA A 118 19.48 2.35 -37.73
CA ALA A 118 19.16 2.29 -36.31
C ALA A 118 19.00 3.68 -35.71
N LYS A 119 19.87 4.63 -36.07
CA LYS A 119 19.76 6.04 -35.66
C LYS A 119 18.43 6.66 -36.09
N ARG A 120 18.01 6.45 -37.35
CA ARG A 120 16.68 6.90 -37.83
C ARG A 120 15.55 6.27 -37.04
N THR A 121 15.62 4.96 -36.77
CA THR A 121 14.59 4.27 -35.98
C THR A 121 14.51 4.81 -34.54
N LEU A 122 15.65 5.17 -33.95
CA LEU A 122 15.73 5.84 -32.66
C LEU A 122 15.09 7.23 -32.68
N ALA A 123 15.36 8.03 -33.71
CA ALA A 123 14.73 9.34 -33.89
C ALA A 123 13.20 9.22 -34.02
N TRP A 124 12.70 8.18 -34.70
CA TRP A 124 11.26 7.90 -34.75
C TRP A 124 10.67 7.57 -33.38
N MET A 125 11.39 6.82 -32.54
CA MET A 125 10.96 6.51 -31.16
C MET A 125 10.92 7.75 -30.27
N ALA A 126 11.88 8.67 -30.42
CA ALA A 126 11.90 9.94 -29.69
C ALA A 126 10.66 10.80 -30.04
N ARG A 127 10.38 10.99 -31.34
CA ARG A 127 9.17 11.69 -31.82
C ARG A 127 7.87 11.03 -31.36
N GLU A 128 7.83 9.69 -31.34
CA GLU A 128 6.68 8.95 -30.80
C GLU A 128 6.48 9.21 -29.30
N GLY A 129 7.58 9.33 -28.54
CA GLY A 129 7.56 9.70 -27.12
C GLY A 129 7.04 11.12 -26.86
N GLU A 130 7.29 12.04 -27.80
CA GLU A 130 6.72 13.41 -27.80
C GLU A 130 5.23 13.44 -28.20
N GLY A 131 4.63 12.28 -28.47
CA GLY A 131 3.21 12.13 -28.80
C GLY A 131 2.89 12.12 -30.30
N GLU A 132 3.91 12.13 -31.17
CA GLU A 132 3.68 12.04 -32.60
C GLU A 132 3.25 10.63 -33.02
N LYS A 133 2.24 10.53 -33.88
CA LYS A 133 1.76 9.24 -34.39
C LYS A 133 2.73 8.66 -35.42
N LEU A 134 2.99 7.35 -35.35
CA LEU A 134 3.90 6.66 -36.28
C LEU A 134 3.50 6.80 -37.76
N GLU A 135 2.22 7.01 -38.05
CA GLU A 135 1.72 7.26 -39.41
C GLU A 135 2.14 8.65 -39.93
N SER A 136 2.25 9.66 -39.06
CA SER A 136 2.76 10.99 -39.39
C SER A 136 4.25 10.91 -39.75
N ILE A 137 5.03 10.25 -38.88
CA ILE A 137 6.46 10.01 -39.10
C ILE A 137 6.70 9.23 -40.41
N ALA A 138 5.87 8.22 -40.68
CA ALA A 138 5.92 7.45 -41.91
C ALA A 138 5.66 8.30 -43.17
N ALA A 139 4.69 9.22 -43.10
CA ALA A 139 4.39 10.15 -44.19
C ALA A 139 5.55 11.13 -44.47
N ASP A 140 6.14 11.70 -43.42
CA ASP A 140 7.27 12.63 -43.51
C ASP A 140 8.52 11.98 -44.12
N GLU A 141 8.84 10.76 -43.67
CA GLU A 141 10.01 9.99 -44.10
C GLU A 141 9.79 9.27 -45.43
N LYS A 142 8.57 9.31 -45.98
CA LYS A 142 8.16 8.59 -47.19
C LYS A 142 8.40 7.08 -47.09
N VAL A 143 8.13 6.51 -45.91
CA VAL A 143 8.27 5.07 -45.62
C VAL A 143 6.89 4.48 -45.31
N PRO A 144 6.55 3.26 -45.75
CA PRO A 144 5.28 2.63 -45.37
C PRO A 144 5.12 2.50 -43.85
N ALA A 145 3.97 2.90 -43.31
CA ALA A 145 3.70 2.89 -41.86
C ALA A 145 3.93 1.52 -41.20
N ALA A 146 3.63 0.42 -41.91
CA ALA A 146 3.90 -0.93 -41.44
C ALA A 146 5.39 -1.18 -41.17
N ARG A 147 6.28 -0.64 -42.01
CA ARG A 147 7.75 -0.78 -41.86
C ARG A 147 8.26 0.04 -40.68
N VAL A 148 7.73 1.24 -40.45
CA VAL A 148 8.05 2.06 -39.26
C VAL A 148 7.67 1.30 -37.99
N ARG A 149 6.42 0.83 -37.87
CA ARG A 149 5.94 0.06 -36.72
C ARG A 149 6.78 -1.19 -36.46
N GLN A 150 7.14 -1.93 -37.51
CA GLN A 150 7.95 -3.16 -37.38
C GLN A 150 9.36 -2.85 -36.87
N ARG A 151 10.01 -1.80 -37.39
CA ARG A 151 11.37 -1.41 -36.97
C ARG A 151 11.38 -0.87 -35.55
N VAL A 152 10.45 0.00 -35.19
CA VAL A 152 10.28 0.50 -33.82
C VAL A 152 10.03 -0.65 -32.84
N SER A 153 9.16 -1.59 -33.18
CA SER A 153 8.88 -2.76 -32.34
C SER A 153 10.13 -3.63 -32.12
N ARG A 154 10.91 -3.90 -33.18
CA ARG A 154 12.18 -4.63 -33.07
C ARG A 154 13.20 -3.89 -32.22
N MET A 155 13.35 -2.57 -32.42
CA MET A 155 14.26 -1.73 -31.64
C MET A 155 13.88 -1.72 -30.15
N ARG A 156 12.59 -1.58 -29.82
CA ARG A 156 12.09 -1.64 -28.43
C ARG A 156 12.41 -2.97 -27.76
N ARG A 157 12.23 -4.10 -28.45
CA ARG A 157 12.58 -5.43 -27.90
C ARG A 157 14.07 -5.55 -27.64
N TRP A 158 14.87 -5.15 -28.63
CA TRP A 158 16.34 -5.16 -28.53
C TRP A 158 16.85 -4.30 -27.35
N MET A 159 16.31 -3.09 -27.18
CA MET A 159 16.66 -2.20 -26.05
C MET A 159 16.25 -2.78 -24.70
N LYS A 160 15.07 -3.40 -24.60
CA LYS A 160 14.62 -4.05 -23.37
C LYS A 160 15.53 -5.19 -22.96
N GLU A 161 15.92 -6.04 -23.90
CA GLU A 161 16.85 -7.15 -23.64
C GLU A 161 18.19 -6.64 -23.13
N ARG A 162 18.72 -5.57 -23.74
CA ARG A 162 20.00 -4.95 -23.34
C ARG A 162 19.92 -4.31 -21.95
N TRP A 163 18.84 -3.58 -21.67
CA TRP A 163 18.63 -2.95 -20.37
C TRP A 163 18.46 -3.97 -19.24
N LEU A 164 17.69 -5.04 -19.49
CA LEU A 164 17.54 -6.14 -18.52
C LEU A 164 18.88 -6.83 -18.22
N ALA A 165 19.74 -7.01 -19.23
CA ALA A 165 21.08 -7.56 -19.02
C ALA A 165 21.95 -6.65 -18.13
N GLU A 166 21.90 -5.33 -18.34
CA GLU A 166 22.61 -4.37 -17.49
C GLU A 166 22.08 -4.35 -16.05
N LEU A 167 20.75 -4.37 -15.86
CA LEU A 167 20.14 -4.45 -14.52
C LEU A 167 20.50 -5.75 -13.80
N ALA A 168 20.49 -6.89 -14.51
CA ALA A 168 20.90 -8.17 -13.95
C ALA A 168 22.38 -8.16 -13.50
N ALA A 169 23.25 -7.53 -14.29
CA ALA A 169 24.67 -7.38 -13.93
C ALA A 169 24.85 -6.50 -12.67
N VAL A 170 24.15 -5.36 -12.59
CA VAL A 170 24.18 -4.50 -11.39
C VAL A 170 23.65 -5.23 -10.16
N ALA A 171 22.54 -5.96 -10.29
CA ALA A 171 21.98 -6.75 -9.21
C ALA A 171 22.95 -7.85 -8.74
N ALA A 172 23.61 -8.55 -9.68
CA ALA A 172 24.62 -9.56 -9.35
C ALA A 172 25.82 -8.95 -8.61
N LEU A 173 26.29 -7.77 -9.03
CA LEU A 173 27.36 -7.05 -8.33
C LEU A 173 26.94 -6.61 -6.93
N ALA A 174 25.71 -6.14 -6.75
CA ALA A 174 25.18 -5.76 -5.44
C ALA A 174 25.09 -6.98 -4.50
N VAL A 175 24.64 -8.12 -5.00
CA VAL A 175 24.61 -9.38 -4.24
C VAL A 175 26.02 -9.81 -3.87
N LEU A 176 26.97 -9.77 -4.81
CA LEU A 176 28.38 -10.10 -4.56
C LEU A 176 29.00 -9.18 -3.49
N ALA A 177 28.77 -7.87 -3.61
CA ALA A 177 29.24 -6.88 -2.63
C ALA A 177 28.64 -7.13 -1.25
N PHE A 178 27.35 -7.49 -1.17
CA PHE A 178 26.69 -7.84 0.07
C PHE A 178 27.26 -9.12 0.70
N VAL A 179 27.54 -10.16 -0.10
CA VAL A 179 28.20 -11.38 0.36
C VAL A 179 29.61 -11.09 0.86
N LEU A 180 30.40 -10.31 0.11
CA LEU A 180 31.74 -9.92 0.52
C LEU A 180 31.72 -9.10 1.81
N TYR A 181 30.79 -8.13 1.91
CA TYR A 181 30.56 -7.37 3.13
C TYR A 181 30.21 -8.30 4.30
N ARG A 182 29.32 -9.29 4.11
CA ARG A 182 28.99 -10.29 5.14
C ARG A 182 30.18 -11.15 5.54
N VAL A 183 31.04 -11.53 4.60
CA VAL A 183 32.25 -12.34 4.87
C VAL A 183 33.32 -11.53 5.59
N LEU A 184 33.56 -10.28 5.18
CA LEU A 184 34.54 -9.39 5.80
C LEU A 184 34.06 -8.81 7.14
N SER A 185 32.75 -8.57 7.27
CA SER A 185 32.12 -8.07 8.52
C SER A 185 31.86 -9.17 9.54
N ARG A 186 32.07 -10.44 9.18
CA ARG A 186 32.41 -11.44 10.20
C ARG A 186 33.79 -11.09 10.72
N ALA A 187 33.86 -10.07 11.57
CA ALA A 187 35.00 -9.88 12.43
C ALA A 187 35.25 -11.25 13.09
N PRO A 188 36.48 -11.78 13.05
CA PRO A 188 36.82 -12.88 13.93
C PRO A 188 36.37 -12.39 15.31
N GLN A 189 35.42 -13.12 15.92
CA GLN A 189 35.09 -12.95 17.33
C GLN A 189 36.45 -12.77 17.99
N PRO A 190 36.76 -11.61 18.61
CA PRO A 190 38.07 -11.39 19.19
C PRO A 190 38.28 -12.62 20.04
N GLU A 191 39.26 -13.43 19.63
CA GLU A 191 39.56 -14.66 20.30
C GLU A 191 39.82 -14.18 21.72
N VAL A 192 38.86 -14.44 22.61
CA VAL A 192 38.96 -14.03 23.99
C VAL A 192 40.14 -14.85 24.44
N ILE A 193 41.32 -14.23 24.40
CA ILE A 193 42.53 -14.71 25.02
C ILE A 193 42.04 -14.98 26.43
N ARG A 194 41.75 -16.25 26.74
CA ARG A 194 41.47 -16.66 28.10
C ARG A 194 42.73 -16.25 28.84
N PRO A 195 42.64 -15.27 29.75
CA PRO A 195 43.79 -14.82 30.49
C PRO A 195 44.07 -15.89 31.55
N ASP A 196 44.62 -17.02 31.12
CA ASP A 196 45.06 -18.09 32.02
C ASP A 196 46.53 -17.90 32.45
N ASP A 197 47.26 -16.89 31.93
CA ASP A 197 48.69 -16.68 32.26
C ASP A 197 49.06 -15.26 32.72
N VAL A 198 48.09 -14.40 33.05
CA VAL A 198 48.35 -13.15 33.79
C VAL A 198 47.54 -13.20 35.08
N PRO A 199 48.15 -13.12 36.28
CA PRO A 199 47.41 -13.05 37.53
C PRO A 199 46.48 -11.83 37.49
N ALA A 200 45.20 -12.10 37.28
CA ALA A 200 44.18 -11.09 37.19
C ALA A 200 44.13 -10.30 38.50
N PRO A 201 44.07 -8.96 38.47
CA PRO A 201 43.60 -8.20 39.63
C PRO A 201 42.21 -8.76 39.97
N ALA A 202 42.00 -9.06 41.26
CA ALA A 202 40.80 -9.71 41.78
C ALA A 202 39.54 -9.20 41.04
N PRO A 203 38.76 -10.08 40.39
CA PRO A 203 37.52 -9.70 39.74
C PRO A 203 36.69 -8.88 40.72
N LEU A 204 36.43 -7.61 40.38
CA LEU A 204 35.41 -6.83 41.06
C LEU A 204 34.11 -7.62 40.90
N GLU A 205 33.67 -8.26 41.99
CA GLU A 205 32.41 -9.00 42.00
C GLU A 205 31.33 -8.06 41.45
N PRO A 206 30.59 -8.47 40.40
CA PRO A 206 29.47 -7.68 39.92
C PRO A 206 28.58 -7.40 41.13
N PRO A 207 28.19 -6.14 41.36
CA PRO A 207 27.42 -5.78 42.54
C PRO A 207 26.23 -6.71 42.64
N LEU A 208 26.12 -7.42 43.77
CA LEU A 208 25.04 -8.38 44.03
C LEU A 208 23.71 -7.66 43.77
N GLU A 209 23.09 -7.94 42.63
CA GLU A 209 21.81 -7.33 42.27
C GLU A 209 20.82 -7.67 43.37
N SER A 210 20.23 -6.63 43.96
CA SER A 210 19.29 -6.85 45.05
C SER A 210 18.08 -7.65 44.53
N PRO A 211 17.50 -8.56 45.33
CA PRO A 211 16.30 -9.29 44.92
C PRO A 211 15.16 -8.39 44.44
N LEU A 212 15.09 -7.16 44.95
CA LEU A 212 14.13 -6.13 44.55
C LEU A 212 14.39 -5.59 43.13
N ASP A 213 15.64 -5.37 42.74
CA ASP A 213 15.98 -4.91 41.39
C ASP A 213 15.65 -5.98 40.36
N LYS A 214 15.92 -7.24 40.69
CA LYS A 214 15.51 -8.39 39.87
C LYS A 214 13.99 -8.48 39.73
N ALA A 215 13.24 -8.26 40.81
CA ALA A 215 11.77 -8.24 40.75
C ALA A 215 11.23 -7.10 39.89
N ARG A 216 11.83 -5.90 39.96
CA ARG A 216 11.47 -4.76 39.09
C ARG A 216 11.74 -5.06 37.62
N ALA A 217 12.91 -5.64 37.30
CA ALA A 217 13.26 -6.03 35.93
C ALA A 217 12.27 -7.06 35.37
N LEU A 218 11.87 -8.06 36.16
CA LEU A 218 10.86 -9.05 35.78
C LEU A 218 9.49 -8.42 35.53
N ARG A 219 9.05 -7.45 36.36
CA ARG A 219 7.81 -6.70 36.12
C ARG A 219 7.86 -5.91 34.81
N THR A 220 8.97 -5.24 34.51
CA THR A 220 9.13 -4.49 33.25
C THR A 220 9.11 -5.42 32.02
N ASP A 221 9.76 -6.58 32.08
CA ASP A 221 9.71 -7.58 30.99
C ASP A 221 8.30 -8.14 30.81
N ALA A 222 7.61 -8.45 31.91
CA ALA A 222 6.24 -8.96 31.88
C ALA A 222 5.27 -7.97 31.23
N LEU A 223 5.36 -6.68 31.57
CA LEU A 223 4.51 -5.64 30.97
C LEU A 223 4.73 -5.52 29.46
N ARG A 224 5.98 -5.59 28.99
CA ARG A 224 6.28 -5.63 27.54
C ARG A 224 5.67 -6.85 26.84
N ARG A 225 5.70 -8.02 27.48
CA ARG A 225 5.06 -9.24 26.94
C ARG A 225 3.54 -9.11 26.88
N CYS A 226 2.93 -8.51 27.90
CA CYS A 226 1.51 -8.19 27.91
C CYS A 226 1.12 -7.25 26.76
N GLU A 227 1.94 -6.23 26.46
CA GLU A 227 1.74 -5.33 25.31
C GLU A 227 1.88 -6.05 23.95
N ALA A 228 2.80 -7.01 23.86
CA ALA A 228 3.01 -7.84 22.67
C ALA A 228 1.97 -8.98 22.51
N GLN A 229 0.91 -9.00 23.33
CA GLN A 229 -0.14 -10.05 23.35
C GLN A 229 0.36 -11.47 23.71
N ASP A 230 1.55 -11.60 24.30
CA ASP A 230 2.02 -12.86 24.92
C ASP A 230 1.48 -12.96 26.35
N PHE A 231 0.17 -13.19 26.48
CA PHE A 231 -0.52 -13.17 27.77
C PHE A 231 -0.06 -14.27 28.72
N ARG A 232 0.32 -15.45 28.19
CA ARG A 232 0.83 -16.56 28.99
C ARG A 232 2.22 -16.24 29.56
N GLY A 233 3.15 -15.76 28.72
CA GLY A 233 4.47 -15.35 29.17
C GLY A 233 4.42 -14.13 30.11
N CYS A 234 3.43 -13.24 29.94
CA CYS A 234 3.20 -12.14 30.86
C CYS A 234 2.85 -12.62 32.29
N ILE A 235 1.87 -13.52 32.43
CA ILE A 235 1.46 -14.02 33.76
C ILE A 235 2.60 -14.77 34.44
N GLU A 236 3.31 -15.64 33.71
CA GLU A 236 4.45 -16.39 34.26
C GLU A 236 5.54 -15.46 34.82
N ARG A 237 5.87 -14.38 34.10
CA ARG A 237 6.88 -13.41 34.55
C ARG A 237 6.40 -12.55 35.72
N LEU A 238 5.12 -12.20 35.79
CA LEU A 238 4.54 -11.52 36.97
C LEU A 238 4.57 -12.44 38.20
N ASP A 239 4.25 -13.73 38.05
CA ASP A 239 4.33 -14.70 39.14
C ASP A 239 5.77 -14.90 39.64
N ASP A 240 6.77 -14.89 38.75
CA ASP A 240 8.17 -14.93 39.15
C ASP A 240 8.62 -13.66 39.87
N ALA A 241 8.12 -12.49 39.45
CA ALA A 241 8.37 -11.25 40.16
C ALA A 241 7.72 -11.25 41.56
N ALA A 242 6.49 -11.76 41.68
CA ALA A 242 5.77 -11.86 42.95
C ALA A 242 6.49 -12.72 44.00
N LYS A 243 7.18 -13.78 43.57
CA LYS A 243 8.00 -14.62 44.45
C LYS A 243 9.15 -13.85 45.09
N LEU A 244 9.68 -12.83 44.39
CA LEU A 244 10.80 -12.01 44.86
C LEU A 244 10.34 -10.75 45.60
N ASP A 245 9.20 -10.18 45.21
CA ASP A 245 8.63 -8.96 45.80
C ASP A 245 7.08 -9.00 45.78
N PRO A 246 6.45 -9.62 46.80
CA PRO A 246 4.99 -9.69 46.89
C PRO A 246 4.32 -8.32 47.04
N ALA A 247 5.02 -7.30 47.55
CA ALA A 247 4.47 -5.96 47.71
C ALA A 247 4.32 -5.26 46.34
N GLY A 248 5.17 -5.59 45.38
CA GLY A 248 5.09 -5.10 44.01
C GLY A 248 3.83 -5.50 43.25
N GLU A 249 3.10 -6.53 43.68
CA GLU A 249 1.82 -6.95 43.08
C GLU A 249 0.67 -5.96 43.33
N ILE A 250 0.83 -5.06 44.31
CA ILE A 250 -0.19 -4.04 44.64
C ILE A 250 -0.16 -2.90 43.61
N GLU A 251 0.93 -2.78 42.83
CA GLU A 251 1.10 -1.73 41.82
C GLU A 251 -0.04 -1.77 40.78
N PRO A 252 -0.76 -0.65 40.54
CA PRO A 252 -1.93 -0.65 39.66
C PRO A 252 -1.65 -1.20 38.26
N ALA A 253 -0.48 -0.89 37.70
CA ALA A 253 -0.06 -1.37 36.38
C ALA A 253 0.04 -2.91 36.32
N VAL A 254 0.53 -3.55 37.38
CA VAL A 254 0.66 -5.01 37.48
C VAL A 254 -0.72 -5.66 37.61
N ARG A 255 -1.59 -5.11 38.46
CA ARG A 255 -2.96 -5.60 38.64
C ARG A 255 -3.76 -5.53 37.34
N ASP A 256 -3.72 -4.39 36.66
CA ASP A 256 -4.41 -4.18 35.39
C ASP A 256 -3.88 -5.12 34.30
N ALA A 257 -2.55 -5.30 34.23
CA ALA A 257 -1.95 -6.23 33.28
C ALA A 257 -2.36 -7.69 33.54
N ARG A 258 -2.37 -8.12 34.81
CA ARG A 258 -2.77 -9.47 35.22
C ARG A 258 -4.25 -9.74 34.94
N GLU A 259 -5.13 -8.76 35.18
CA GLU A 259 -6.56 -8.85 34.85
C GLU A 259 -6.78 -8.94 33.33
N ARG A 260 -6.13 -8.07 32.54
CA ARG A 260 -6.20 -8.10 31.07
C ARG A 260 -5.72 -9.43 30.50
N ALA A 261 -4.58 -9.94 30.97
CA ALA A 261 -4.01 -11.18 30.49
C ALA A 261 -4.92 -12.38 30.80
N ARG A 262 -5.51 -12.44 32.01
CA ARG A 262 -6.47 -13.49 32.37
C ARG A 262 -7.70 -13.47 31.49
N ARG A 263 -8.30 -12.30 31.30
CA ARG A 263 -9.47 -12.13 30.45
C ARG A 263 -9.20 -12.58 29.00
N ALA A 264 -8.05 -12.24 28.45
CA ALA A 264 -7.68 -12.66 27.10
C ALA A 264 -7.51 -14.17 26.98
N LEU A 265 -6.88 -14.82 27.98
CA LEU A 265 -6.75 -16.28 28.01
C LEU A 265 -8.11 -16.99 28.17
N ASP A 266 -9.03 -16.41 28.95
CA ASP A 266 -10.40 -16.92 29.09
C ASP A 266 -11.17 -16.79 27.76
N ASP A 267 -11.04 -15.64 27.06
CA ASP A 267 -11.66 -15.41 25.75
C ASP A 267 -11.11 -16.39 24.69
N ASP A 268 -9.80 -16.67 24.68
CA ASP A 268 -9.17 -17.64 23.77
C ASP A 268 -9.61 -19.09 24.07
N ALA A 269 -9.84 -19.41 25.34
CA ALA A 269 -10.37 -20.72 25.75
C ALA A 269 -11.81 -20.93 25.26
N VAL A 270 -12.63 -19.88 25.26
CA VAL A 270 -14.01 -19.92 24.73
C VAL A 270 -14.02 -19.99 23.20
N ARG A 271 -13.07 -19.32 22.54
CA ARG A 271 -13.04 -19.20 21.08
C ARG A 271 -12.44 -20.41 20.38
N SER A 272 -11.63 -21.20 21.09
CA SER A 272 -11.14 -22.49 20.59
C SER A 272 -12.35 -23.40 20.33
N PRO A 273 -12.70 -23.71 19.06
CA PRO A 273 -13.81 -24.60 18.77
C PRO A 273 -13.54 -25.93 19.49
N PRO A 274 -14.55 -26.59 20.08
CA PRO A 274 -14.35 -27.89 20.71
C PRO A 274 -13.68 -28.77 19.67
N GLU A 275 -12.46 -29.21 19.99
CA GLU A 275 -11.62 -30.02 19.13
C GLU A 275 -12.48 -31.17 18.62
N GLU A 276 -12.88 -31.07 17.35
CA GLU A 276 -13.83 -31.98 16.74
C GLU A 276 -13.18 -33.36 16.87
N THR A 277 -13.76 -34.16 17.76
CA THR A 277 -13.23 -35.46 18.16
C THR A 277 -13.05 -36.22 16.86
N LYS A 278 -11.80 -36.39 16.44
CA LYS A 278 -11.46 -37.06 15.18
C LYS A 278 -12.11 -38.42 15.22
N ALA A 279 -13.28 -38.51 14.59
CA ALA A 279 -13.95 -39.76 14.33
C ALA A 279 -12.92 -40.64 13.62
N ALA A 280 -12.73 -41.83 14.19
CA ALA A 280 -11.82 -42.84 13.70
C ALA A 280 -11.87 -42.93 12.16
N PRO A 281 -10.72 -43.08 11.47
CA PRO A 281 -10.70 -43.24 10.04
C PRO A 281 -11.52 -44.47 9.66
N LYS A 282 -12.72 -44.27 9.11
CA LYS A 282 -13.47 -45.33 8.44
C LYS A 282 -12.65 -45.76 7.23
N SER A 283 -12.01 -46.91 7.41
CA SER A 283 -11.56 -47.84 6.36
C SER A 283 -12.36 -47.66 5.07
N ARG A 284 -11.73 -47.07 4.06
CA ARG A 284 -12.29 -46.94 2.72
C ARG A 284 -11.85 -48.20 1.95
N ALA A 285 -12.83 -49.05 1.67
CA ALA A 285 -12.67 -50.21 0.79
C ALA A 285 -12.16 -49.78 -0.60
N PRO A 286 -11.41 -50.66 -1.31
CA PRO A 286 -10.82 -50.36 -2.61
C PRO A 286 -11.89 -50.24 -3.71
N ALA A 287 -11.78 -49.19 -4.52
CA ALA A 287 -12.63 -48.97 -5.69
C ALA A 287 -12.38 -50.03 -6.78
N PRO A 288 -13.42 -50.46 -7.52
CA PRO A 288 -13.30 -51.47 -8.55
C PRO A 288 -12.60 -50.93 -9.81
N TYR A 289 -11.72 -51.78 -10.31
CA TYR A 289 -10.97 -51.71 -11.56
C TYR A 289 -11.93 -51.57 -12.76
N MET A 290 -11.94 -50.41 -13.44
CA MET A 290 -12.52 -50.30 -14.78
C MET A 290 -11.44 -50.52 -15.84
N LYS A 291 -11.55 -51.70 -16.46
CA LYS A 291 -10.84 -52.16 -17.65
C LYS A 291 -11.57 -51.64 -18.90
N ASN A 292 -10.76 -51.34 -19.93
CA ASN A 292 -11.06 -51.29 -21.36
C ASN A 292 -11.44 -49.94 -21.98
N ALA A 293 -10.48 -49.36 -22.71
CA ALA A 293 -10.73 -48.84 -24.06
C ALA A 293 -9.44 -48.97 -24.88
N ALA A 294 -9.58 -49.54 -26.08
CA ALA A 294 -8.55 -49.96 -27.01
C ALA A 294 -7.94 -48.77 -27.82
N PRO A 295 -6.92 -49.00 -28.66
CA PRO A 295 -6.09 -47.95 -29.27
C PRO A 295 -6.73 -47.40 -30.56
N ILE A 296 -6.62 -46.08 -30.76
CA ILE A 296 -6.93 -45.43 -32.03
C ILE A 296 -5.61 -45.01 -32.67
N ASP A 297 -5.19 -45.80 -33.66
CA ASP A 297 -4.28 -45.41 -34.74
C ASP A 297 -4.87 -44.22 -35.52
N GLY A 298 -4.03 -43.24 -35.89
CA GLY A 298 -4.45 -42.30 -36.94
C GLY A 298 -3.76 -40.93 -37.02
N LYS A 299 -2.56 -40.92 -37.62
CA LYS A 299 -2.12 -39.98 -38.67
C LYS A 299 -1.57 -38.58 -38.29
N PRO A 300 -0.49 -38.11 -38.96
CA PRO A 300 0.26 -36.92 -38.59
C PRO A 300 -0.36 -35.63 -39.15
N ARG A 301 -0.35 -34.56 -38.34
CA ARG A 301 -0.77 -33.22 -38.76
C ARG A 301 0.19 -32.63 -39.79
N SER A 302 -0.39 -32.26 -40.91
CA SER A 302 0.20 -31.61 -42.07
C SER A 302 0.68 -30.19 -41.79
N LYS A 303 1.90 -29.94 -42.28
CA LYS A 303 2.48 -28.68 -42.75
C LYS A 303 1.42 -27.71 -43.32
N ILE A 304 1.37 -26.49 -42.79
CA ILE A 304 0.66 -25.36 -43.42
C ILE A 304 1.73 -24.45 -44.03
N GLU A 305 1.84 -24.50 -45.35
CA GLU A 305 2.49 -23.48 -46.17
C GLU A 305 1.48 -22.35 -46.46
N PRO A 306 1.90 -21.08 -46.49
CA PRO A 306 1.07 -19.99 -46.99
C PRO A 306 1.14 -19.93 -48.52
N LYS A 307 -0.03 -20.13 -49.15
CA LYS A 307 -0.24 -20.02 -50.60
C LYS A 307 -0.46 -18.55 -50.97
N ASN A 308 0.46 -18.01 -51.79
CA ASN A 308 0.26 -16.78 -52.54
C ASN A 308 -0.98 -16.92 -53.45
N ALA A 309 -1.86 -15.94 -53.42
CA ALA A 309 -2.88 -15.72 -54.43
C ALA A 309 -2.77 -14.26 -54.89
N ASP A 310 -2.17 -14.16 -56.07
CA ASP A 310 -2.25 -13.09 -57.04
C ASP A 310 -3.70 -12.95 -57.53
N VAL A 311 -4.33 -11.78 -57.36
CA VAL A 311 -5.55 -11.37 -58.07
C VAL A 311 -5.49 -9.85 -58.30
N GLY A 312 -5.00 -9.48 -59.47
CA GLY A 312 -5.72 -8.68 -60.49
C GLY A 312 -6.52 -7.45 -60.06
N GLU A 313 -6.05 -6.30 -60.54
CA GLU A 313 -6.84 -5.12 -60.87
C GLU A 313 -8.07 -5.47 -61.74
N GLU A 314 -9.27 -4.97 -61.38
CA GLU A 314 -10.16 -4.32 -62.35
C GLU A 314 -11.24 -3.47 -61.67
N LYS A 315 -11.77 -2.54 -62.46
CA LYS A 315 -12.42 -1.27 -62.12
C LYS A 315 -13.91 -1.39 -61.74
N LEU A 316 -14.41 -0.22 -61.34
CA LEU A 316 -15.80 0.30 -61.43
C LEU A 316 -16.75 -0.02 -60.28
N GLY A 317 -17.16 1.04 -59.58
CA GLY A 317 -18.17 1.01 -58.53
C GLY A 317 -18.41 2.37 -57.90
N GLU A 318 -18.77 3.34 -58.74
CA GLU A 318 -19.31 4.65 -58.38
C GLU A 318 -20.61 4.51 -57.55
N ALA A 319 -20.60 4.93 -56.28
CA ALA A 319 -21.81 5.37 -55.57
C ALA A 319 -21.50 6.12 -54.25
N VAL A 320 -21.68 7.43 -54.31
CA VAL A 320 -22.41 8.24 -53.32
C VAL A 320 -22.10 8.01 -51.82
N SER A 321 -21.26 8.89 -51.25
CA SER A 321 -21.51 9.38 -49.88
C SER A 321 -21.03 10.81 -49.70
N LYS A 322 -21.98 11.74 -49.90
CA LYS A 322 -21.85 13.15 -49.55
C LYS A 322 -21.81 13.27 -48.02
N ARG A 323 -20.63 13.36 -47.42
CA ARG A 323 -20.47 13.95 -46.08
C ARG A 323 -19.89 15.36 -46.20
N LYS A 324 -20.75 16.32 -45.86
CA LYS A 324 -20.48 17.76 -45.73
C LYS A 324 -19.17 18.00 -44.96
N LYS A 325 -18.24 18.73 -45.59
CA LYS A 325 -17.13 19.42 -44.91
C LYS A 325 -17.71 20.43 -43.91
N PRO A 326 -17.24 20.47 -42.64
CA PRO A 326 -17.51 21.61 -41.77
C PRO A 326 -16.79 22.84 -42.33
N LYS A 327 -17.54 23.95 -42.38
CA LYS A 327 -17.15 25.27 -42.87
C LYS A 327 -16.06 25.83 -41.94
N ALA A 328 -14.94 26.28 -42.52
CA ALA A 328 -13.87 26.94 -41.80
C ALA A 328 -14.40 28.19 -41.07
N MET A 329 -14.09 28.30 -39.77
CA MET A 329 -14.26 29.52 -38.99
C MET A 329 -13.25 30.58 -39.45
N PRO A 330 -13.66 31.85 -39.61
CA PRO A 330 -12.73 32.94 -39.90
C PRO A 330 -11.82 33.26 -38.70
N PRO A 331 -10.61 33.80 -38.95
CA PRO A 331 -9.67 34.16 -37.90
C PRO A 331 -10.23 35.29 -37.04
N ARG A 332 -10.18 35.09 -35.73
CA ARG A 332 -10.54 36.07 -34.70
C ARG A 332 -9.52 37.20 -34.74
N LEU A 333 -9.95 38.41 -35.08
CA LEU A 333 -9.17 39.63 -34.91
C LEU A 333 -8.67 39.71 -33.46
N LYS A 334 -7.36 39.88 -33.30
CA LYS A 334 -6.74 40.25 -32.03
C LYS A 334 -6.88 41.76 -31.89
N ASP A 335 -7.89 42.19 -31.15
CA ASP A 335 -7.97 43.57 -30.67
C ASP A 335 -6.83 43.82 -29.67
N GLY A 336 -6.16 44.96 -29.85
CA GLY A 336 -4.93 45.34 -29.18
C GLY A 336 -5.07 45.50 -27.67
N LEU A 337 -4.08 44.99 -26.95
CA LEU A 337 -3.78 45.42 -25.59
C LEU A 337 -3.07 46.79 -25.66
N PRO A 338 -3.51 47.81 -24.89
CA PRO A 338 -2.79 49.06 -24.77
C PRO A 338 -1.50 48.89 -23.96
N ALA A 339 -0.45 49.59 -24.39
CA ALA A 339 0.85 49.64 -23.71
C ALA A 339 0.75 50.34 -22.34
N PRO A 340 1.55 49.92 -21.35
CA PRO A 340 1.61 50.59 -20.05
C PRO A 340 2.30 51.96 -20.15
N PRO A 341 1.91 52.95 -19.33
CA PRO A 341 2.50 54.28 -19.36
C PRO A 341 3.93 54.26 -18.81
N SER A 342 4.80 54.97 -19.54
CA SER A 342 6.16 55.32 -19.14
C SER A 342 6.13 56.07 -17.80
N LYS A 343 6.96 55.63 -16.85
CA LYS A 343 7.23 56.39 -15.62
C LYS A 343 8.24 57.50 -15.94
N GLU A 344 7.88 58.74 -15.59
CA GLU A 344 8.83 59.83 -15.35
C GLU A 344 9.52 59.65 -13.99
#